data_AF-A0A6L8ESL2-F1
#
_entry.id   AF-A0A6L8ESL2-F1
#
_cell.length_a   1.000
_cell.length_b   1.000
_cell.length_c   1.000
_cell.angle_alpha   90.00
_cell.angle_beta   90.00
_cell.angle_gamma   90.00
#
_symmetry.space_group_name_H-M   'P 1'
#
loop_
_entity.id
_entity.type
_entity.pdbx_description
1 polymer ?
#
loop_
_entity_poly.entity_id
_entity_poly.type
_entity_poly.pdbx_seq_one_letter_code
_entity_poly.pdbx_strand_id
1 'polypeptide(L)'
;MHIFSLEIENDDFDNAEFVSAPERSIEFEQHLESWLENNPWILVQRGDILWIGKQANVRIEDRTIFPDLLGVDAEGNLIIVELKRGRTPRDTVAQLLDYATWTDGVSDAQIREVAKTYFEDQIELKGQSFDEAFKTAFETENVPTLNRSLRLYIVAGKISEWVLKVCKFLRNSHNMDVSCVAVSMFETETQNVIIGVETKLGDRNSVTLIPTQNRRRQDNTLRWEVVWEAILRLTDGNPSSEFKTEEVKTAVLEERSDFNKNTISGSIHSFRQSRYIVLGAVQQLSDRDTDVEFTAENILQVISEDPPDFNQLRIRRMIDIFCQFGIPQILSS
;
A
#
# COMPACT_ATOMS: atom_id res chain seq x y z
N MET A 1 7.02 13.07 -17.95
CA MET A 1 6.56 11.91 -18.74
C MET A 1 5.14 12.26 -19.14
N HIS A 2 4.79 12.18 -20.43
CA HIS A 2 3.42 12.44 -20.87
C HIS A 2 2.73 11.08 -20.99
N ILE A 3 1.63 10.89 -20.25
CA ILE A 3 0.77 9.71 -20.41
C ILE A 3 -0.40 10.11 -21.30
N PHE A 4 -0.60 9.31 -22.35
CA PHE A 4 -1.75 9.43 -23.24
C PHE A 4 -2.61 8.18 -23.05
N SER A 5 -3.91 8.38 -22.88
CA SER A 5 -4.91 7.33 -23.04
C SER A 5 -5.22 7.17 -24.52
N LEU A 6 -5.53 5.94 -24.93
CA LEU A 6 -5.96 5.63 -26.28
C LEU A 6 -7.44 5.26 -26.22
N GLU A 7 -8.32 6.13 -26.73
CA GLU A 7 -9.74 5.79 -26.86
C GLU A 7 -9.97 5.01 -28.14
N ILE A 8 -10.48 3.78 -27.98
CA ILE A 8 -10.69 2.85 -29.09
C ILE A 8 -12.19 2.64 -29.22
N GLU A 9 -12.79 3.11 -30.31
CA GLU A 9 -14.14 2.71 -30.70
C GLU A 9 -14.09 1.37 -31.45
N ASN A 10 -14.92 0.40 -31.04
CA ASN A 10 -15.11 -0.88 -31.74
C ASN A 10 -13.84 -1.68 -32.06
N ASP A 11 -12.82 -1.60 -31.20
CA ASP A 11 -11.53 -2.29 -31.37
C ASP A 11 -10.71 -1.85 -32.60
N ASP A 12 -11.05 -0.70 -33.18
CA ASP A 12 -10.32 -0.09 -34.31
C ASP A 12 -9.16 0.77 -33.80
N PHE A 13 -7.97 0.16 -33.78
CA PHE A 13 -6.73 0.84 -33.39
C PHE A 13 -6.26 1.89 -34.38
N ASP A 14 -6.69 1.82 -35.64
CA ASP A 14 -6.22 2.73 -36.69
C ASP A 14 -6.87 4.12 -36.56
N ASN A 15 -8.03 4.21 -35.90
CA ASN A 15 -8.79 5.44 -35.65
C ASN A 15 -8.80 5.89 -34.18
N ALA A 16 -7.94 5.30 -33.35
CA ALA A 16 -7.95 5.59 -31.94
C ALA A 16 -7.41 7.00 -31.62
N GLU A 17 -8.08 7.74 -30.75
CA GLU A 17 -7.72 9.11 -30.39
C GLU A 17 -6.79 9.15 -29.17
N PHE A 18 -5.76 9.99 -29.24
CA PHE A 18 -4.87 10.26 -28.12
C PHE A 18 -5.48 11.29 -27.18
N VAL A 19 -5.89 10.84 -26.00
CA VAL A 19 -6.37 11.72 -24.94
C VAL A 19 -5.24 11.96 -23.95
N SER A 20 -4.86 13.22 -23.73
CA SER A 20 -3.85 13.58 -22.73
C SER A 20 -4.42 13.38 -21.34
N ALA A 21 -3.81 12.51 -20.52
CA ALA A 21 -4.16 12.41 -19.11
C ALA A 21 -3.43 13.52 -18.34
N PRO A 22 -4.11 14.55 -17.80
CA PRO A 22 -3.44 15.63 -17.08
C PRO A 22 -2.74 15.09 -15.83
N GLU A 23 -1.50 15.55 -15.60
CA GLU A 23 -0.77 15.28 -14.38
C GLU A 23 -1.42 16.03 -13.22
N ARG A 24 -1.77 15.32 -12.14
CA ARG A 24 -2.32 15.94 -10.93
C ARG A 24 -1.22 16.19 -9.91
N SER A 25 -1.26 17.37 -9.27
CA SER A 25 -0.50 17.62 -8.05
C SER A 25 -1.24 17.00 -6.85
N ILE A 26 -0.72 15.90 -6.31
CA ILE A 26 -1.23 15.28 -5.08
C ILE A 26 -0.86 16.15 -3.87
N GLU A 27 -1.62 16.09 -2.78
CA GLU A 27 -1.08 16.22 -1.41
C GLU A 27 -0.20 14.99 -1.10
N PHE A 28 0.99 15.00 -1.69
CA PHE A 28 1.74 13.81 -2.09
C PHE A 28 2.41 13.04 -0.96
N GLU A 29 2.48 13.54 0.28
CA GLU A 29 3.17 12.82 1.36
C GLU A 29 2.22 11.85 2.07
N GLN A 30 1.16 12.32 2.72
CA GLN A 30 0.21 11.46 3.46
C GLN A 30 -0.46 10.38 2.57
N HIS A 31 -1.02 10.76 1.41
CA HIS A 31 -1.64 9.80 0.51
C HIS A 31 -0.65 8.78 -0.07
N LEU A 32 0.61 9.18 -0.33
CA LEU A 32 1.61 8.28 -0.91
C LEU A 32 2.20 7.35 0.15
N GLU A 33 2.40 7.83 1.38
CA GLU A 33 2.74 7.00 2.53
C GLU A 33 1.73 5.86 2.68
N SER A 34 0.46 6.20 2.84
CA SER A 34 -0.63 5.24 3.00
C SER A 34 -0.76 4.32 1.77
N TRP A 35 -0.53 4.84 0.56
CA TRP A 35 -0.55 4.02 -0.64
C TRP A 35 0.62 3.03 -0.73
N LEU A 36 1.85 3.45 -0.40
CA LEU A 36 3.04 2.59 -0.39
C LEU A 36 2.99 1.55 0.72
N GLU A 37 2.49 1.94 1.89
CA GLU A 37 2.20 1.05 3.02
C GLU A 37 1.34 -0.13 2.55
N ASN A 38 0.28 0.16 1.78
CA ASN A 38 -0.62 -0.83 1.21
C ASN A 38 -0.11 -1.52 -0.06
N ASN A 39 0.92 -0.99 -0.72
CA ASN A 39 1.43 -1.51 -2.00
C ASN A 39 2.98 -1.56 -2.01
N PRO A 40 3.62 -2.31 -1.09
CA PRO A 40 5.07 -2.31 -0.93
C PRO A 40 5.83 -2.86 -2.15
N TRP A 41 5.15 -3.64 -3.00
CA TRP A 41 5.68 -4.24 -4.23
C TRP A 41 6.18 -3.20 -5.25
N ILE A 42 5.76 -1.93 -5.14
CA ILE A 42 6.28 -0.81 -5.95
C ILE A 42 7.75 -0.52 -5.62
N LEU A 43 8.17 -0.76 -4.38
CA LEU A 43 9.52 -0.46 -3.91
C LEU A 43 10.42 -1.71 -3.98
N VAL A 44 9.95 -2.83 -3.45
CA VAL A 44 10.68 -4.09 -3.43
C VAL A 44 10.14 -5.04 -4.47
N GLN A 45 10.91 -5.21 -5.55
CA GLN A 45 10.57 -6.09 -6.66
C GLN A 45 10.78 -7.59 -6.33
N ARG A 46 11.34 -7.93 -5.16
CA ARG A 46 11.81 -9.28 -4.81
C ARG A 46 11.47 -9.77 -3.39
N GLY A 47 10.50 -9.18 -2.72
CA GLY A 47 10.10 -9.66 -1.41
C GLY A 47 9.02 -8.80 -0.78
N ASP A 48 8.41 -9.33 0.26
CA ASP A 48 7.43 -8.57 1.03
C ASP A 48 8.13 -7.65 2.02
N ILE A 49 7.40 -6.62 2.45
CA ILE A 49 7.81 -5.78 3.56
C ILE A 49 6.79 -5.96 4.66
N LEU A 50 7.26 -6.28 5.86
CA LEU A 50 6.51 -6.04 7.07
C LEU A 50 6.81 -4.61 7.51
N TRP A 51 5.85 -3.71 7.35
CA TRP A 51 5.96 -2.36 7.91
C TRP A 51 5.92 -2.44 9.42
N ILE A 52 6.83 -1.71 10.06
CA ILE A 52 6.99 -1.66 11.52
C ILE A 52 7.01 -0.22 12.04
N GLY A 53 6.82 0.76 11.17
CA GLY A 53 6.80 2.16 11.55
C GLY A 53 6.35 3.04 10.40
N LYS A 54 5.54 4.03 10.73
CA LYS A 54 5.14 5.14 9.87
C LYS A 54 5.40 6.43 10.64
N GLN A 55 6.18 7.34 10.05
CA GLN A 55 6.68 8.55 10.73
C GLN A 55 7.28 8.22 12.11
N ALA A 56 8.03 7.12 12.18
CA ALA A 56 8.42 6.50 13.44
C ALA A 56 9.33 7.44 14.25
N ASN A 57 9.04 7.65 15.53
CA ASN A 57 9.91 8.46 16.39
C ASN A 57 11.14 7.63 16.78
N VAL A 58 12.26 7.85 16.08
CA VAL A 58 13.53 7.18 16.38
C VAL A 58 14.56 8.19 16.89
N ARG A 59 15.29 7.81 17.94
CA ARG A 59 16.22 8.69 18.63
C ARG A 59 17.65 8.23 18.42
N ILE A 60 18.51 9.17 18.02
CA ILE A 60 19.97 9.04 18.01
C ILE A 60 20.49 10.03 19.03
N GLU A 61 21.02 9.55 20.15
CA GLU A 61 21.56 10.40 21.23
C GLU A 61 20.60 11.53 21.65
N ASP A 62 20.89 12.78 21.28
CA ASP A 62 20.13 13.99 21.56
C ASP A 62 19.15 14.41 20.45
N ARG A 63 19.18 13.73 19.30
CA ARG A 63 18.37 14.03 18.12
C ARG A 63 17.26 13.00 17.90
N THR A 64 16.09 13.48 17.51
CA THR A 64 14.99 12.65 17.00
C THR A 64 14.90 12.80 15.50
N ILE A 65 14.72 11.69 14.79
CA ILE A 65 14.46 11.63 13.35
C ILE A 65 13.19 10.82 13.08
N PHE A 66 12.58 11.04 11.93
CA PHE A 66 11.25 10.53 11.60
C PHE A 66 11.26 9.95 10.18
N PRO A 67 11.70 8.70 9.98
CA PRO A 67 11.53 8.04 8.69
C PRO A 67 10.06 7.92 8.35
N ASP A 68 9.69 8.26 7.11
CA ASP A 68 8.30 8.22 6.66
C ASP A 68 7.73 6.79 6.73
N LEU A 69 8.50 5.80 6.26
CA LEU A 69 8.22 4.38 6.48
C LEU A 69 9.46 3.61 6.91
N LEU A 70 9.27 2.68 7.84
CA LEU A 70 10.26 1.73 8.32
C LEU A 70 9.68 0.31 8.22
N GLY A 71 10.44 -0.59 7.62
CA GLY A 71 10.02 -1.97 7.40
C GLY A 71 11.16 -2.98 7.53
N VAL A 72 10.79 -4.24 7.50
CA VAL A 72 11.69 -5.40 7.53
C VAL A 72 11.33 -6.34 6.38
N ASP A 73 12.31 -6.97 5.75
CA ASP A 73 12.09 -8.04 4.78
C ASP A 73 12.20 -9.45 5.39
N ALA A 74 11.92 -10.46 4.56
CA ALA A 74 11.98 -11.87 4.94
C ALA A 74 13.38 -12.33 5.42
N GLU A 75 14.45 -11.63 5.02
CA GLU A 75 15.81 -11.92 5.44
C GLU A 75 16.25 -11.19 6.72
N GLY A 76 15.41 -10.31 7.26
CA GLY A 76 15.69 -9.50 8.45
C GLY A 76 16.45 -8.21 8.17
N ASN A 77 16.52 -7.75 6.92
CA ASN A 77 17.12 -6.47 6.60
C ASN A 77 16.14 -5.32 6.87
N LEU A 78 16.67 -4.19 7.32
CA LEU A 78 15.88 -2.97 7.51
C LEU A 78 15.67 -2.26 6.17
N ILE A 79 14.47 -1.74 6.00
CA ILE A 79 14.07 -0.93 4.85
C ILE A 79 13.57 0.40 5.40
N ILE A 80 14.14 1.50 4.91
CA ILE A 80 13.68 2.85 5.25
C ILE A 80 13.32 3.60 3.97
N VAL A 81 12.16 4.23 3.96
CA VAL A 81 11.64 5.00 2.84
C VAL A 81 11.50 6.46 3.26
N GLU A 82 12.09 7.34 2.47
CA GLU A 82 11.89 8.78 2.54
C GLU A 82 11.08 9.25 1.34
N LEU A 83 9.99 9.95 1.60
CA LEU A 83 9.01 10.45 0.65
C LEU A 83 9.19 11.95 0.46
N LYS A 84 9.04 12.41 -0.78
CA LYS A 84 9.04 13.84 -1.11
C LYS A 84 7.96 14.18 -2.11
N ARG A 85 7.15 15.18 -1.78
CA ARG A 85 6.05 15.64 -2.62
C ARG A 85 6.42 15.99 -4.06
N GLY A 86 7.56 16.66 -4.22
CA GLY A 86 7.94 17.22 -5.50
C GLY A 86 9.37 16.86 -5.85
N ARG A 87 10.13 17.89 -6.21
CA ARG A 87 11.55 17.73 -6.48
C ARG A 87 12.30 17.45 -5.18
N THR A 88 13.10 16.38 -5.15
CA THR A 88 13.91 16.05 -3.96
C THR A 88 14.84 17.20 -3.58
N PRO A 89 14.73 17.74 -2.36
CA PRO A 89 15.67 18.72 -1.84
C PRO A 89 17.02 18.06 -1.49
N ARG A 90 18.06 18.88 -1.24
CA ARG A 90 19.42 18.36 -1.01
C ARG A 90 19.58 17.66 0.33
N ASP A 91 18.86 18.14 1.33
CA ASP A 91 18.79 17.61 2.69
C ASP A 91 18.20 16.19 2.75
N THR A 92 17.48 15.72 1.72
CA THR A 92 17.08 14.31 1.60
C THR A 92 18.26 13.35 1.76
N VAL A 93 19.45 13.72 1.27
CA VAL A 93 20.66 12.92 1.49
C VAL A 93 21.08 12.92 2.96
N ALA A 94 20.96 14.06 3.65
CA ALA A 94 21.28 14.14 5.08
C ALA A 94 20.32 13.26 5.90
N GLN A 95 19.02 13.29 5.58
CA GLN A 95 18.03 12.40 6.21
C GLN A 95 18.38 10.92 6.03
N LEU A 96 18.76 10.50 4.81
CA LEU A 96 19.24 9.14 4.57
C LEU A 96 20.45 8.74 5.41
N LEU A 97 21.42 9.66 5.58
CA LEU A 97 22.61 9.41 6.39
C LEU A 97 22.27 9.38 7.88
N ASP A 98 21.31 10.19 8.33
CA ASP A 98 20.79 10.12 9.69
C ASP A 98 20.18 8.73 9.95
N TYR A 99 19.36 8.22 9.01
CA TYR A 99 18.81 6.87 9.12
C TYR A 99 19.87 5.79 9.16
N ALA A 100 20.89 5.88 8.28
CA ALA A 100 22.01 4.94 8.30
C ALA A 100 22.75 4.96 9.64
N THR A 101 22.95 6.15 10.21
CA THR A 101 23.60 6.34 11.52
C THR A 101 22.76 5.73 12.65
N TRP A 102 21.44 5.91 12.63
CA TRP A 102 20.54 5.25 13.59
C TRP A 102 20.62 3.73 13.50
N THR A 103 20.57 3.18 12.27
CA THR A 103 20.57 1.72 12.08
C THR A 103 21.89 1.07 12.45
N ASP A 104 23.02 1.77 12.40
CA ASP A 104 24.33 1.20 12.79
C ASP A 104 24.36 0.74 14.25
N GLY A 105 23.60 1.40 15.13
CA GLY A 105 23.55 1.10 16.57
C GLY A 105 22.28 0.41 17.06
N VAL A 106 21.28 0.19 16.19
CA VAL A 106 19.97 -0.33 16.63
C VAL A 106 19.99 -1.85 16.80
N SER A 107 19.55 -2.31 17.97
CA SER A 107 19.43 -3.74 18.31
C SER A 107 18.09 -4.34 17.88
N ASP A 108 18.02 -5.66 17.72
CA ASP A 108 16.78 -6.41 17.49
C ASP A 108 15.67 -6.04 18.50
N ALA A 109 16.03 -5.86 19.77
CA ALA A 109 15.08 -5.50 20.82
C ALA A 109 14.47 -4.10 20.58
N GLN A 110 15.27 -3.13 20.15
CA GLN A 110 14.78 -1.79 19.84
C GLN A 110 13.91 -1.79 18.57
N ILE A 111 14.25 -2.59 17.56
CA ILE A 111 13.41 -2.75 16.35
C ILE A 111 12.04 -3.31 16.71
N ARG A 112 12.00 -4.32 17.58
CA ARG A 112 10.76 -4.92 18.08
C ARG A 112 9.91 -3.94 18.90
N GLU A 113 10.55 -3.04 19.65
CA GLU A 113 9.84 -1.99 20.38
C GLU A 113 9.21 -0.97 19.43
N VAL A 114 9.96 -0.53 18.41
CA VAL A 114 9.41 0.34 17.35
C VAL A 114 8.21 -0.33 16.68
N ALA A 115 8.35 -1.60 16.32
CA ALA A 115 7.25 -2.39 15.72
C ALA A 115 6.04 -2.47 16.64
N LYS A 116 6.25 -2.71 17.94
CA LYS A 116 5.16 -2.79 18.92
C LYS A 116 4.37 -1.48 18.99
N THR A 117 5.05 -0.34 19.07
CA THR A 117 4.38 0.97 19.07
C THR A 117 3.55 1.16 17.80
N TYR A 118 4.11 0.85 16.64
CA TYR A 118 3.37 0.96 15.38
C TYR A 118 2.18 -0.01 15.33
N PHE A 119 2.32 -1.25 15.80
CA PHE A 119 1.26 -2.25 15.80
C PHE A 119 0.08 -1.88 16.68
N GLU A 120 0.29 -1.12 17.76
CA GLU A 120 -0.80 -0.63 18.62
C GLU A 120 -1.79 0.27 17.87
N ASP A 121 -1.28 1.02 16.87
CA ASP A 121 -2.05 1.89 15.99
C ASP A 121 -2.61 1.16 14.76
N GLN A 122 -2.09 -0.04 14.45
CA GLN A 122 -2.55 -0.85 13.32
C GLN A 122 -3.60 -1.87 13.75
N ILE A 123 -4.85 -1.69 13.30
CA ILE A 123 -6.00 -2.53 13.68
C ILE A 123 -5.71 -4.04 13.57
N GLU A 124 -5.05 -4.50 12.51
CA GLU A 124 -4.80 -5.94 12.30
C GLU A 124 -3.61 -6.50 13.08
N LEU A 125 -2.62 -5.67 13.39
CA LEU A 125 -1.41 -6.08 14.11
C LEU A 125 -1.52 -5.81 15.61
N LYS A 126 -2.58 -5.12 16.03
CA LYS A 126 -2.83 -4.76 17.41
C LYS A 126 -2.82 -5.98 18.32
N GLY A 127 -1.92 -5.94 19.31
CA GLY A 127 -1.74 -7.02 20.28
C GLY A 127 -0.91 -8.20 19.77
N GLN A 128 -0.49 -8.21 18.51
CA GLN A 128 0.49 -9.19 18.02
C GLN A 128 1.90 -8.79 18.44
N SER A 129 2.74 -9.79 18.69
CA SER A 129 4.18 -9.60 18.76
C SER A 129 4.79 -9.43 17.37
N PHE A 130 5.98 -8.82 17.30
CA PHE A 130 6.76 -8.77 16.05
C PHE A 130 6.94 -10.16 15.43
N ASP A 131 7.21 -11.19 16.22
CA ASP A 131 7.46 -12.54 15.70
C ASP A 131 6.21 -13.13 15.05
N GLU A 132 5.04 -12.99 15.67
CA GLU A 132 3.78 -13.48 15.11
C GLU A 132 3.45 -12.77 13.79
N ALA A 133 3.61 -11.44 13.76
CA ALA A 133 3.41 -10.65 12.56
C ALA A 133 4.40 -11.04 11.45
N PHE A 134 5.68 -11.24 11.79
CA PHE A 134 6.73 -11.65 10.85
C PHE A 134 6.45 -13.03 10.25
N LYS A 135 6.16 -14.02 11.10
CA LYS A 135 5.82 -15.38 10.67
C LYS A 135 4.62 -15.41 9.74
N THR A 136 3.60 -14.60 10.06
CA THR A 136 2.38 -14.47 9.25
C THR A 136 2.66 -13.77 7.92
N ALA A 137 3.42 -12.67 7.94
CA ALA A 137 3.73 -11.86 6.76
C ALA A 137 4.56 -12.64 5.73
N PHE A 138 5.51 -13.47 6.19
CA PHE A 138 6.45 -14.17 5.33
C PHE A 138 6.22 -15.69 5.23
N GLU A 139 5.14 -16.20 5.83
CA GLU A 139 4.78 -17.63 5.85
C GLU A 139 5.95 -18.53 6.29
N THR A 140 6.64 -18.13 7.36
CA THR A 140 7.84 -18.80 7.89
C THR A 140 7.68 -19.09 9.38
N GLU A 141 8.34 -20.14 9.86
CA GLU A 141 8.42 -20.43 11.30
C GLU A 141 9.64 -19.83 11.98
N ASN A 142 10.62 -19.40 11.18
CA ASN A 142 11.90 -18.89 11.67
C ASN A 142 11.99 -17.40 11.41
N VAL A 143 12.15 -16.63 12.49
CA VAL A 143 12.48 -15.21 12.43
C VAL A 143 14.00 -15.07 12.40
N PRO A 144 14.58 -14.43 11.37
CA PRO A 144 16.02 -14.22 11.29
C PRO A 144 16.48 -13.17 12.32
N THR A 145 17.79 -13.07 12.52
CA THR A 145 18.39 -11.90 13.18
C THR A 145 18.04 -10.65 12.38
N LEU A 146 17.63 -9.58 13.07
CA LEU A 146 17.26 -8.32 12.43
C LEU A 146 18.49 -7.46 12.15
N ASN A 147 18.30 -6.39 11.38
CA ASN A 147 19.33 -5.40 11.07
C ASN A 147 20.59 -5.99 10.41
N ARG A 148 20.43 -7.00 9.55
CA ARG A 148 21.58 -7.62 8.86
C ARG A 148 22.18 -6.72 7.78
N SER A 149 21.32 -5.93 7.14
CA SER A 149 21.69 -4.89 6.21
C SER A 149 20.61 -3.81 6.18
N LEU A 150 20.93 -2.68 5.56
CA LEU A 150 20.04 -1.54 5.42
C LEU A 150 19.80 -1.23 3.94
N ARG A 151 18.52 -1.09 3.57
CA ARG A 151 18.07 -0.64 2.25
C ARG A 151 17.33 0.69 2.38
N LEU A 152 17.78 1.69 1.65
CA LEU A 152 17.28 3.05 1.69
C LEU A 152 16.57 3.38 0.38
N TYR A 153 15.34 3.89 0.47
CA TYR A 153 14.55 4.32 -0.67
C TYR A 153 14.26 5.81 -0.58
N ILE A 154 14.53 6.54 -1.67
CA ILE A 154 13.96 7.87 -1.89
C ILE A 154 12.85 7.73 -2.92
N VAL A 155 11.64 8.13 -2.55
CA VAL A 155 10.48 8.10 -3.43
C VAL A 155 9.94 9.51 -3.58
N ALA A 156 9.86 10.04 -4.80
CA ALA A 156 9.46 11.42 -4.99
C ALA A 156 8.80 11.70 -6.33
N GLY A 157 8.07 12.82 -6.41
CA GLY A 157 7.54 13.34 -7.68
C GLY A 157 8.64 13.54 -8.73
N LYS A 158 9.81 14.06 -8.29
CA LYS A 158 10.97 14.24 -9.15
C LYS A 158 12.27 14.07 -8.37
N ILE A 159 13.10 13.12 -8.78
CA ILE A 159 14.46 13.01 -8.23
C ILE A 159 15.35 14.08 -8.88
N SER A 160 15.93 14.98 -8.08
CA SER A 160 16.88 15.96 -8.60
C SER A 160 18.18 15.29 -9.08
N GLU A 161 18.76 15.80 -10.15
CA GLU A 161 20.01 15.24 -10.71
C GLU A 161 21.16 15.22 -9.70
N TRP A 162 21.20 16.21 -8.81
CA TRP A 162 22.23 16.27 -7.78
C TRP A 162 22.06 15.19 -6.73
N VAL A 163 20.85 15.03 -6.17
CA VAL A 163 20.53 13.93 -5.24
C VAL A 163 20.84 12.59 -5.91
N LEU A 164 20.42 12.40 -7.17
CA LEU A 164 20.70 11.18 -7.92
C LEU A 164 22.21 10.90 -8.07
N LYS A 165 23.03 11.93 -8.36
CA LYS A 165 24.50 11.80 -8.44
C LYS A 165 25.10 11.39 -7.09
N VAL A 166 24.64 11.99 -6.00
CA VAL A 166 25.13 11.66 -4.66
C VAL A 166 24.73 10.23 -4.27
N CYS A 167 23.48 9.84 -4.48
CA CYS A 167 23.04 8.46 -4.20
C CYS A 167 23.81 7.43 -5.05
N LYS A 168 24.12 7.75 -6.32
CA LYS A 168 25.00 6.90 -7.16
C LYS A 168 26.40 6.74 -6.57
N PHE A 169 26.97 7.83 -6.05
CA PHE A 169 28.27 7.81 -5.40
C PHE A 169 28.22 6.95 -4.12
N LEU A 170 27.21 7.14 -3.26
CA LEU A 170 27.04 6.34 -2.04
C LEU A 170 26.90 4.85 -2.34
N ARG A 171 26.11 4.49 -3.36
CA ARG A 171 25.95 3.09 -3.78
C ARG A 171 27.25 2.49 -4.31
N ASN A 172 27.87 3.15 -5.30
CA ASN A 172 29.00 2.58 -6.03
C ASN A 172 30.31 2.61 -5.25
N SER A 173 30.51 3.64 -4.41
CA SER A 173 31.78 3.87 -3.72
C SER A 173 31.76 3.48 -2.25
N HIS A 174 30.57 3.42 -1.63
CA HIS A 174 30.42 3.14 -0.20
C HIS A 174 29.51 1.94 0.11
N ASN A 175 29.06 1.21 -0.92
CA ASN A 175 28.22 0.01 -0.77
C ASN A 175 26.95 0.25 0.06
N MET A 176 26.41 1.48 0.02
CA MET A 176 25.13 1.80 0.63
C MET A 176 24.01 1.44 -0.34
N ASP A 177 23.08 0.57 0.07
CA ASP A 177 21.96 0.14 -0.78
C ASP A 177 20.89 1.23 -0.85
N VAL A 178 21.17 2.28 -1.64
CA VAL A 178 20.24 3.39 -1.90
C VAL A 178 19.58 3.22 -3.26
N SER A 179 18.25 3.33 -3.27
CA SER A 179 17.40 3.34 -4.45
C SER A 179 16.63 4.66 -4.56
N CYS A 180 16.40 5.13 -5.78
CA CYS A 180 15.64 6.35 -6.06
C CYS A 180 14.52 6.04 -7.05
N VAL A 181 13.28 6.25 -6.64
CA VAL A 181 12.07 5.96 -7.40
C VAL A 181 11.32 7.27 -7.64
N ALA A 182 11.05 7.58 -8.90
CA ALA A 182 10.18 8.69 -9.28
C ALA A 182 8.75 8.19 -9.43
N VAL A 183 7.79 8.89 -8.82
CA VAL A 183 6.36 8.58 -8.91
C VAL A 183 5.62 9.75 -9.52
N SER A 184 4.69 9.46 -10.43
CA SER A 184 3.85 10.45 -11.12
C SER A 184 2.42 9.94 -11.15
N MET A 185 1.43 10.83 -11.05
CA MET A 185 0.02 10.45 -11.08
C MET A 185 -0.74 11.26 -12.12
N PHE A 186 -1.61 10.56 -12.83
CA PHE A 186 -2.40 11.07 -13.94
C PHE A 186 -3.84 10.67 -13.72
N GLU A 187 -4.79 11.57 -13.98
CA GLU A 187 -6.22 11.29 -13.89
C GLU A 187 -6.76 11.09 -15.31
N THR A 188 -7.57 10.05 -15.51
CA THR A 188 -8.32 9.86 -16.76
C THR A 188 -9.63 10.64 -16.72
N GLU A 189 -10.25 10.85 -17.88
CA GLU A 189 -11.58 11.49 -17.95
C GLU A 189 -12.66 10.70 -17.17
N THR A 190 -12.46 9.39 -17.02
CA THR A 190 -13.28 8.48 -16.22
C THR A 190 -12.97 8.48 -14.72
N GLN A 191 -12.20 9.45 -14.23
CA GLN A 191 -11.78 9.59 -12.81
C GLN A 191 -10.90 8.44 -12.29
N ASN A 192 -10.33 7.62 -13.17
CA ASN A 192 -9.33 6.63 -12.76
C ASN A 192 -7.97 7.31 -12.57
N VAL A 193 -7.23 6.90 -11.54
CA VAL A 193 -5.87 7.40 -11.29
C VAL A 193 -4.85 6.39 -11.81
N ILE A 194 -4.01 6.84 -12.74
CA ILE A 194 -2.86 6.10 -13.26
C ILE A 194 -1.62 6.55 -12.52
N ILE A 195 -0.84 5.59 -11.99
CA ILE A 195 0.40 5.85 -11.28
C ILE A 195 1.58 5.38 -12.12
N GLY A 196 2.40 6.32 -12.56
CA GLY A 196 3.66 6.05 -13.25
C GLY A 196 4.80 5.95 -12.26
N VAL A 197 5.51 4.82 -12.25
CA VAL A 197 6.66 4.56 -11.38
C VAL A 197 7.91 4.35 -12.23
N GLU A 198 8.99 5.07 -11.92
CA GLU A 198 10.26 4.95 -12.64
C GLU A 198 11.45 4.87 -11.67
N THR A 199 12.17 3.74 -11.68
CA THR A 199 13.42 3.58 -10.92
C THR A 199 14.58 4.34 -11.59
N LYS A 200 14.99 5.45 -10.98
CA LYS A 200 16.12 6.29 -11.42
C LYS A 200 17.48 5.72 -11.00
N LEU A 201 17.53 5.06 -9.85
CA LEU A 201 18.70 4.39 -9.28
C LEU A 201 18.24 3.22 -8.39
N GLY A 202 19.04 2.16 -8.34
CA GLY A 202 18.73 0.93 -7.62
C GLY A 202 18.92 -0.26 -8.55
N ASP A 203 18.66 -1.46 -8.05
CA ASP A 203 18.74 -2.65 -8.88
C ASP A 203 17.66 -2.62 -9.96
N ARG A 204 18.08 -2.27 -11.18
CA ARG A 204 17.30 -2.50 -12.40
C ARG A 204 17.39 -3.98 -12.72
N ASN A 205 16.75 -4.82 -11.92
CA ASN A 205 16.32 -6.07 -12.50
C ASN A 205 15.13 -5.71 -13.38
N SER A 206 15.26 -6.05 -14.66
CA SER A 206 14.20 -5.97 -15.64
C SER A 206 12.90 -6.33 -14.93
N VAL A 207 11.93 -5.42 -14.98
CA VAL A 207 10.57 -5.89 -15.15
C VAL A 207 10.70 -6.84 -16.34
N THR A 208 10.86 -8.14 -16.08
CA THR A 208 10.16 -9.09 -16.93
C THR A 208 8.73 -8.67 -16.65
N LEU A 209 8.26 -7.68 -17.41
CA LEU A 209 6.91 -7.67 -17.86
C LEU A 209 6.88 -9.07 -18.43
N ILE A 210 6.36 -10.03 -17.67
CA ILE A 210 6.01 -11.31 -18.23
C ILE A 210 5.16 -10.82 -19.39
N PRO A 211 5.64 -10.91 -20.65
CA PRO A 211 4.81 -10.50 -21.75
C PRO A 211 3.62 -11.40 -21.53
N THR A 212 2.46 -10.80 -21.26
CA THR A 212 1.23 -11.54 -21.14
C THR A 212 1.04 -12.12 -22.53
N GLN A 213 1.66 -13.28 -22.78
CA GLN A 213 1.59 -13.97 -24.05
C GLN A 213 0.13 -14.31 -24.18
N ASN A 214 -0.57 -13.54 -25.01
CA ASN A 214 -1.91 -13.82 -25.49
C ASN A 214 -2.84 -14.45 -24.45
N ARG A 215 -2.86 -13.94 -23.20
CA ARG A 215 -4.02 -14.19 -22.34
C ARG A 215 -5.09 -13.26 -22.85
N ARG A 216 -6.02 -13.87 -23.61
CA ARG A 216 -7.25 -13.27 -24.12
C ARG A 216 -7.69 -12.09 -23.26
N ARG A 217 -7.86 -10.93 -23.90
CA ARG A 217 -8.70 -9.82 -23.44
C ARG A 217 -10.06 -10.38 -23.01
N GLN A 218 -10.21 -10.73 -21.74
CA GLN A 218 -11.50 -11.08 -21.16
C GLN A 218 -11.44 -11.13 -19.64
N ASP A 219 -10.81 -10.14 -19.00
CA ASP A 219 -11.13 -9.84 -17.61
C ASP A 219 -10.66 -8.43 -17.24
N ASN A 220 -11.56 -7.44 -17.25
CA ASN A 220 -11.27 -6.06 -16.83
C ASN A 220 -11.38 -5.89 -15.30
N THR A 221 -11.57 -6.97 -14.57
CA THR A 221 -11.80 -6.97 -13.12
C THR A 221 -10.55 -6.56 -12.37
N LEU A 222 -10.68 -5.61 -11.43
CA LEU A 222 -9.56 -5.13 -10.65
C LEU A 222 -9.03 -6.27 -9.76
N ARG A 223 -7.70 -6.35 -9.56
CA ARG A 223 -7.11 -7.44 -8.77
C ARG A 223 -7.70 -7.58 -7.36
N TRP A 224 -8.02 -6.45 -6.71
CA TRP A 224 -8.61 -6.48 -5.37
C TRP A 224 -10.08 -6.95 -5.40
N GLU A 225 -10.83 -6.68 -6.47
CA GLU A 225 -12.22 -7.15 -6.62
C GLU A 225 -12.28 -8.68 -6.66
N VAL A 226 -11.36 -9.32 -7.36
CA VAL A 226 -11.27 -10.81 -7.39
C VAL A 226 -11.17 -11.38 -5.97
N VAL A 227 -10.37 -10.75 -5.11
CA VAL A 227 -10.19 -11.19 -3.72
C VAL A 227 -11.44 -10.89 -2.89
N TRP A 228 -12.08 -9.74 -3.11
CA TRP A 228 -13.31 -9.37 -2.40
C TRP A 228 -14.48 -10.28 -2.76
N GLU A 229 -14.65 -10.61 -4.04
CA GLU A 229 -15.67 -11.57 -4.50
C GLU A 229 -15.41 -12.98 -3.95
N ALA A 230 -14.14 -13.38 -3.80
CA ALA A 230 -13.80 -14.63 -3.10
C ALA A 230 -14.21 -14.59 -1.63
N ILE A 231 -13.97 -13.48 -0.92
CA ILE A 231 -14.41 -13.30 0.47
C ILE A 231 -15.94 -13.39 0.54
N LEU A 232 -16.67 -12.65 -0.30
CA LEU A 232 -18.12 -12.65 -0.30
C LEU A 232 -18.71 -14.04 -0.59
N ARG A 233 -18.10 -14.82 -1.48
CA ARG A 233 -18.53 -16.22 -1.69
C ARG A 233 -18.31 -17.09 -0.48
N LEU A 234 -17.20 -16.91 0.25
CA LEU A 234 -16.91 -17.65 1.48
C LEU A 234 -17.82 -17.24 2.64
N THR A 235 -18.38 -16.04 2.59
CA THR A 235 -19.28 -15.50 3.62
C THR A 235 -20.76 -15.49 3.22
N ASP A 236 -21.14 -16.24 2.18
CA ASP A 236 -22.52 -16.28 1.64
C ASP A 236 -23.11 -14.88 1.33
N GLY A 237 -22.25 -13.98 0.89
CA GLY A 237 -22.57 -12.60 0.55
C GLY A 237 -22.62 -11.64 1.73
N ASN A 238 -22.51 -12.13 2.98
CA ASN A 238 -22.51 -11.29 4.17
C ASN A 238 -21.13 -10.63 4.34
N PRO A 239 -20.99 -9.31 4.16
CA PRO A 239 -19.69 -8.66 4.27
C PRO A 239 -19.18 -8.59 5.72
N SER A 240 -20.04 -8.81 6.72
CA SER A 240 -19.70 -8.71 8.14
C SER A 240 -19.29 -10.03 8.78
N SER A 241 -19.52 -11.15 8.11
CA SER A 241 -19.09 -12.45 8.64
C SER A 241 -17.56 -12.56 8.73
N GLU A 242 -17.11 -13.37 9.67
CA GLU A 242 -15.68 -13.70 9.80
C GLU A 242 -15.24 -14.68 8.71
N PHE A 243 -13.97 -14.56 8.31
CA PHE A 243 -13.33 -15.44 7.34
C PHE A 243 -11.85 -15.60 7.67
N LYS A 244 -11.26 -16.75 7.37
CA LYS A 244 -9.83 -16.98 7.56
C LYS A 244 -9.04 -16.59 6.32
N THR A 245 -7.90 -15.94 6.53
CA THR A 245 -7.00 -15.52 5.45
C THR A 245 -6.59 -16.69 4.54
N GLU A 246 -6.30 -17.86 5.11
CA GLU A 246 -5.87 -19.04 4.35
C GLU A 246 -6.97 -19.63 3.47
N GLU A 247 -8.23 -19.56 3.91
CA GLU A 247 -9.38 -20.01 3.12
C GLU A 247 -9.58 -19.10 1.89
N VAL A 248 -9.46 -17.79 2.07
CA VAL A 248 -9.52 -16.81 0.99
C VAL A 248 -8.35 -16.99 0.01
N LYS A 249 -7.12 -17.15 0.52
CA LYS A 249 -5.94 -17.41 -0.33
C LYS A 249 -6.12 -18.65 -1.18
N THR A 250 -6.59 -19.74 -0.57
CA THR A 250 -6.85 -21.00 -1.28
C THR A 250 -7.88 -20.80 -2.38
N ALA A 251 -9.03 -20.20 -2.05
CA ALA A 251 -10.11 -19.95 -3.01
C ALA A 251 -9.66 -19.07 -4.20
N VAL A 252 -8.88 -18.01 -3.93
CA VAL A 252 -8.37 -17.15 -5.00
C VAL A 252 -7.35 -17.87 -5.86
N LEU A 253 -6.43 -18.65 -5.29
CA LEU A 253 -5.38 -19.34 -6.05
C LEU A 253 -5.91 -20.51 -6.90
N GLU A 254 -6.99 -21.16 -6.45
CA GLU A 254 -7.69 -22.20 -7.22
C GLU A 254 -8.31 -21.66 -8.51
N GLU A 255 -8.92 -20.47 -8.45
CA GLU A 255 -9.52 -19.81 -9.61
C GLU A 255 -8.50 -19.02 -10.44
N ARG A 256 -7.51 -18.42 -9.76
CA ARG A 256 -6.57 -17.43 -10.32
C ARG A 256 -5.14 -17.68 -9.84
N SER A 257 -4.51 -18.68 -10.46
CA SER A 257 -3.10 -19.03 -10.22
C SER A 257 -2.08 -17.95 -10.59
N ASP A 258 -2.52 -16.86 -11.25
CA ASP A 258 -1.69 -15.68 -11.55
C ASP A 258 -1.55 -14.68 -10.38
N PHE A 259 -2.27 -14.89 -9.29
CA PHE A 259 -2.14 -14.10 -8.09
C PHE A 259 -0.93 -14.53 -7.27
N ASN A 260 -0.19 -13.55 -6.74
CA ASN A 260 0.75 -13.80 -5.66
C ASN A 260 -0.01 -13.75 -4.33
N LYS A 261 0.29 -14.68 -3.42
CA LYS A 261 -0.20 -14.72 -2.04
C LYS A 261 -0.18 -13.36 -1.34
N ASN A 262 0.83 -12.54 -1.59
CA ASN A 262 0.98 -11.26 -0.91
C ASN A 262 0.04 -10.18 -1.48
N THR A 263 -0.21 -10.23 -2.78
CA THR A 263 -1.27 -9.41 -3.40
C THR A 263 -2.64 -9.77 -2.86
N ILE A 264 -2.86 -11.07 -2.55
CA ILE A 264 -4.08 -11.53 -1.90
C ILE A 264 -4.14 -11.01 -0.46
N SER A 265 -3.07 -11.17 0.34
CA SER A 265 -2.99 -10.66 1.71
C SER A 265 -3.24 -9.16 1.80
N GLY A 266 -2.60 -8.35 0.95
CA GLY A 266 -2.84 -6.90 0.90
C GLY A 266 -4.27 -6.54 0.49
N SER A 267 -4.88 -7.33 -0.40
CA SER A 267 -6.28 -7.13 -0.79
C SER A 267 -7.25 -7.51 0.33
N ILE A 268 -6.97 -8.58 1.08
CA ILE A 268 -7.69 -8.97 2.30
C ILE A 268 -7.61 -7.86 3.36
N HIS A 269 -6.42 -7.32 3.59
CA HIS A 269 -6.21 -6.18 4.49
C HIS A 269 -7.12 -5.01 4.09
N SER A 270 -7.10 -4.64 2.81
CA SER A 270 -7.93 -3.54 2.31
C SER A 270 -9.44 -3.80 2.42
N PHE A 271 -9.88 -5.06 2.32
CA PHE A 271 -11.28 -5.45 2.55
C PHE A 271 -11.66 -5.18 4.01
N ARG A 272 -10.86 -5.67 4.95
CA ARG A 272 -11.10 -5.52 6.39
C ARG A 272 -11.13 -4.06 6.83
N GLN A 273 -10.20 -3.25 6.33
CA GLN A 273 -10.18 -1.80 6.58
C GLN A 273 -11.44 -1.12 6.05
N SER A 274 -11.81 -1.39 4.79
CA SER A 274 -13.03 -0.81 4.19
C SER A 274 -14.28 -1.23 4.96
N ARG A 275 -14.35 -2.51 5.36
CA ARG A 275 -15.44 -3.05 6.19
C ARG A 275 -15.54 -2.34 7.53
N TYR A 276 -14.42 -2.14 8.23
CA TYR A 276 -14.39 -1.48 9.52
C TYR A 276 -14.92 -0.04 9.45
N ILE A 277 -14.46 0.73 8.45
CA ILE A 277 -14.90 2.12 8.22
C ILE A 277 -16.41 2.16 7.99
N VAL A 278 -16.92 1.30 7.11
CA VAL A 278 -18.35 1.26 6.77
C VAL A 278 -19.19 0.83 7.97
N LEU A 279 -18.77 -0.19 8.72
CA LEU A 279 -19.45 -0.60 9.96
C LEU A 279 -19.48 0.51 11.01
N GLY A 280 -18.38 1.25 11.19
CA GLY A 280 -18.32 2.39 12.10
C GLY A 280 -19.31 3.48 11.72
N ALA A 281 -19.38 3.83 10.43
CA ALA A 281 -20.32 4.82 9.92
C ALA A 281 -21.79 4.36 10.05
N VAL A 282 -22.06 3.09 9.77
CA VAL A 282 -23.39 2.48 9.94
C VAL A 282 -23.80 2.50 11.42
N GLN A 283 -22.90 2.16 12.35
CA GLN A 283 -23.19 2.21 13.78
C GLN A 283 -23.50 3.64 14.23
N GLN A 284 -22.70 4.62 13.80
CA GLN A 284 -22.95 6.03 14.11
C GLN A 284 -24.29 6.52 13.57
N LEU A 285 -24.70 6.08 12.37
CA LEU A 285 -26.03 6.37 11.83
C LEU A 285 -27.14 5.71 12.65
N SER A 286 -26.94 4.46 13.09
CA SER A 286 -27.90 3.75 13.94
C SER A 286 -28.08 4.39 15.31
N ASP A 287 -27.05 5.03 15.84
CA ASP A 287 -27.07 5.71 17.14
C ASP A 287 -27.71 7.11 17.06
N ARG A 288 -27.86 7.68 15.86
CA ARG A 288 -28.60 8.93 15.65
C ARG A 288 -30.09 8.62 15.78
N ASP A 289 -30.72 9.12 16.84
CA ASP A 289 -32.13 8.91 17.26
C ASP A 289 -33.16 9.51 16.28
N THR A 290 -33.08 9.09 15.02
CA THR A 290 -33.77 9.61 13.84
C THR A 290 -34.01 8.47 12.86
N ASP A 291 -35.16 8.44 12.17
CA ASP A 291 -35.50 7.49 11.08
C ASP A 291 -34.61 7.74 9.83
N VAL A 292 -33.29 7.64 9.97
CA VAL A 292 -32.35 7.83 8.87
C VAL A 292 -32.25 6.52 8.10
N GLU A 293 -32.64 6.56 6.83
CA GLU A 293 -32.41 5.42 5.93
C GLU A 293 -30.91 5.18 5.74
N PHE A 294 -30.49 3.91 5.80
CA PHE A 294 -29.12 3.50 5.55
C PHE A 294 -28.80 3.47 4.04
N THR A 295 -28.78 4.64 3.41
CA THR A 295 -28.41 4.82 2.01
C THR A 295 -26.91 5.03 1.85
N ALA A 296 -26.38 4.77 0.64
CA ALA A 296 -24.97 4.96 0.34
C ALA A 296 -24.53 6.42 0.57
N GLU A 297 -25.36 7.39 0.17
CA GLU A 297 -25.11 8.82 0.39
C GLU A 297 -25.03 9.18 1.89
N ASN A 298 -25.92 8.65 2.74
CA ASN A 298 -25.91 8.94 4.17
C ASN A 298 -24.67 8.35 4.87
N ILE A 299 -24.27 7.13 4.49
CA ILE A 299 -23.04 6.49 5.01
C ILE A 299 -21.80 7.28 4.59
N LEU A 300 -21.74 7.70 3.32
CA LEU A 300 -20.63 8.53 2.83
C LEU A 300 -20.54 9.88 3.51
N GLN A 301 -21.68 10.50 3.84
CA GLN A 301 -21.69 11.77 4.54
C GLN A 301 -21.03 11.64 5.93
N VAL A 302 -21.34 10.58 6.68
CA VAL A 302 -20.71 10.30 7.98
C VAL A 302 -19.21 10.04 7.84
N ILE A 303 -18.81 9.28 6.82
CA ILE A 303 -17.39 9.02 6.53
C ILE A 303 -16.67 10.33 6.14
N SER A 304 -17.32 11.25 5.44
CA SER A 304 -16.72 12.53 5.04
C SER A 304 -16.60 13.54 6.19
N GLU A 305 -17.41 13.40 7.24
CA GLU A 305 -17.33 14.20 8.47
C GLU A 305 -16.10 13.84 9.31
N ASP A 306 -15.42 12.70 9.02
CA ASP A 306 -14.22 12.21 9.70
C ASP A 306 -13.18 11.73 8.66
N PRO A 307 -12.28 12.59 8.17
CA PRO A 307 -11.61 12.41 6.88
C PRO A 307 -10.75 11.14 6.83
N PRO A 308 -11.09 10.13 6.00
CA PRO A 308 -10.27 8.93 5.85
C PRO A 308 -9.28 9.09 4.70
N ASP A 309 -8.03 8.78 4.98
CA ASP A 309 -6.94 8.79 4.01
C ASP A 309 -6.83 7.45 3.25
N PHE A 310 -7.92 7.04 2.58
CA PHE A 310 -8.06 5.71 1.97
C PHE A 310 -8.70 5.74 0.57
N ASN A 311 -8.53 4.66 -0.20
CA ASN A 311 -9.02 4.53 -1.58
C ASN A 311 -10.57 4.59 -1.63
N GLN A 312 -11.10 5.75 -2.02
CA GLN A 312 -12.54 6.04 -2.09
C GLN A 312 -13.33 5.01 -2.92
N LEU A 313 -12.71 4.41 -3.94
CA LEU A 313 -13.35 3.39 -4.77
C LEU A 313 -13.68 2.12 -3.97
N ARG A 314 -12.80 1.72 -3.05
CA ARG A 314 -12.99 0.54 -2.20
C ARG A 314 -14.07 0.76 -1.16
N ILE A 315 -14.07 1.94 -0.53
CA ILE A 315 -15.12 2.32 0.43
C ILE A 315 -16.47 2.34 -0.26
N ARG A 316 -16.60 2.98 -1.44
CA ARG A 316 -17.85 3.00 -2.19
C ARG A 316 -18.33 1.59 -2.54
N ARG A 317 -17.44 0.73 -3.03
CA ARG A 317 -17.77 -0.67 -3.33
C ARG A 317 -18.27 -1.42 -2.08
N MET A 318 -17.62 -1.24 -0.93
CA MET A 318 -18.04 -1.87 0.32
C MET A 318 -19.43 -1.39 0.76
N ILE A 319 -19.71 -0.08 0.65
CA ILE A 319 -21.03 0.48 0.93
C ILE A 319 -22.10 -0.15 0.03
N ASP A 320 -21.82 -0.26 -1.27
CA ASP A 320 -22.75 -0.88 -2.22
C ASP A 320 -23.06 -2.34 -1.83
N ILE A 321 -22.05 -3.11 -1.41
CA ILE A 321 -22.21 -4.49 -0.93
C ILE A 321 -23.08 -4.53 0.33
N PHE A 322 -22.83 -3.66 1.31
CA PHE A 322 -23.62 -3.56 2.54
C PHE A 322 -25.09 -3.22 2.26
N CYS A 323 -25.33 -2.25 1.38
CA CYS A 323 -26.68 -1.87 0.96
C CYS A 323 -27.39 -3.01 0.21
N GLN A 324 -26.68 -3.81 -0.59
CA GLN A 324 -27.24 -4.98 -1.29
C GLN A 324 -27.62 -6.12 -0.36
N PHE A 325 -26.82 -6.39 0.67
CA PHE A 325 -27.09 -7.47 1.63
C PHE A 325 -28.19 -7.11 2.64
N GLY A 326 -28.29 -5.82 2.99
CA GLY A 326 -29.28 -5.30 3.94
C GLY A 326 -28.67 -5.00 5.31
N ILE A 327 -28.45 -3.71 5.57
CA ILE A 327 -27.78 -3.20 6.77
C ILE A 327 -28.42 -3.64 8.11
N PRO A 328 -29.76 -3.72 8.25
CA PRO A 328 -30.39 -4.22 9.47
C PRO A 328 -30.01 -5.68 9.81
N GLN A 329 -29.73 -6.52 8.81
CA GLN A 329 -29.30 -7.91 9.05
C GLN A 329 -27.87 -7.96 9.58
N ILE A 330 -27.02 -7.06 9.08
CA ILE A 330 -25.60 -6.94 9.46
C ILE A 330 -25.42 -6.46 10.91
N LEU A 331 -26.23 -5.51 11.37
CA LEU A 331 -26.18 -5.03 12.76
C LEU A 331 -26.69 -6.07 13.78
N SER A 332 -27.39 -7.11 13.31
CA SER A 332 -27.97 -8.15 14.17
C SER A 332 -27.13 -9.44 14.27
N SER A 333 -26.05 -9.54 13.49
CA SER A 333 -25.13 -10.68 13.37
C SER A 333 -23.80 -10.45 14.06
#